data_AF-A0A1G2WJK7-F1
#
_entry.id   AF-A0A1G2WJK7-F1
#
_cell.length_a   1.000
_cell.length_b   1.000
_cell.length_c   1.000
_cell.angle_alpha   90.00
_cell.angle_beta   90.00
_cell.angle_gamma   90.00
#
_symmetry.space_group_name_H-M   'P 1'
#
loop_
_entity.id
_entity.type
_entity.pdbx_description
1 polymer ?
#
loop_
_entity_poly.entity_id
_entity_poly.type
_entity_poly.pdbx_seq_one_letter_code
_entity_poly.pdbx_strand_id
1 'polypeptide(L)' 'MLVELIAKLTNFKGKIIWDTSKPDGQPRRMLNISKAEKEFGFKAKMNTEEGLKKTIKWYLDNKL' A
#
# COMPACT_ATOMS: atom_id res chain seq x y z
N MET A 1 -1.24 -9.88 -0.59
CA MET A 1 -2.16 -8.93 0.07
C MET A 1 -1.38 -7.75 0.67
N LEU A 2 -1.96 -6.56 0.86
CA LEU A 2 -1.22 -5.37 1.34
C LEU A 2 -0.57 -5.58 2.72
N VAL A 3 -1.30 -6.15 3.67
CA VAL A 3 -0.81 -6.39 5.05
C VAL A 3 0.38 -7.35 5.07
N GLU A 4 0.37 -8.42 4.28
CA GLU A 4 1.51 -9.34 4.16
C GLU A 4 2.77 -8.67 3.62
N LEU A 5 2.61 -7.79 2.61
CA LEU A 5 3.73 -7.06 2.04
C LEU A 5 4.35 -6.13 3.09
N ILE A 6 3.52 -5.40 3.83
CA ILE A 6 4.00 -4.55 4.94
C ILE A 6 4.71 -5.41 5.99
N ALA A 7 4.11 -6.52 6.43
CA ALA A 7 4.70 -7.42 7.42
C ALA A 7 6.08 -7.97 6.97
N LYS A 8 6.20 -8.35 5.68
CA LYS A 8 7.48 -8.75 5.09
C LYS A 8 8.50 -7.62 5.13
N LEU A 9 8.12 -6.42 4.68
CA LEU A 9 9.03 -5.27 4.59
C LEU A 9 9.48 -4.75 5.96
N THR A 10 8.68 -4.93 7.01
CA THR A 10 9.03 -4.56 8.39
C THR A 10 9.63 -5.71 9.21
N ASN A 11 9.87 -6.87 8.58
CA ASN A 11 10.36 -8.09 9.23
C ASN A 11 9.50 -8.54 10.43
N PHE A 12 8.19 -8.31 10.38
CA PHE A 12 7.25 -8.72 11.40
C PHE A 12 7.18 -10.25 11.50
N LYS A 13 7.32 -10.80 12.72
CA LYS A 13 7.33 -12.25 13.01
C LYS A 13 6.11 -12.75 13.78
N GLY A 14 5.18 -11.87 14.11
CA GLY A 14 3.94 -12.25 14.79
C GLY A 14 2.92 -12.89 13.85
N LYS A 15 1.74 -13.19 14.39
CA LYS A 15 0.60 -13.71 13.62
C LYS A 15 -0.28 -12.56 13.12
N ILE A 16 -0.68 -12.63 11.85
CA ILE A 16 -1.72 -11.76 11.30
C ILE A 16 -3.08 -12.38 11.64
N ILE A 17 -3.96 -11.60 12.30
CA ILE A 17 -5.31 -12.00 12.70
C ILE A 17 -6.30 -11.02 12.08
N TRP A 18 -7.29 -11.55 11.37
CA TRP A 18 -8.37 -10.77 10.77
C TRP A 18 -9.58 -10.80 11.71
N ASP A 19 -9.99 -9.64 12.21
CA ASP A 19 -11.17 -9.51 13.07
C ASP A 19 -12.44 -9.36 12.22
N THR A 20 -13.16 -10.47 12.05
CA THR A 20 -14.41 -10.52 11.28
C THR A 20 -15.62 -9.90 12.00
N SER A 21 -15.45 -9.44 13.25
CA SER A 21 -16.50 -8.66 13.93
C SER A 21 -16.61 -7.23 13.37
N LYS A 22 -15.60 -6.77 12.64
CA LYS A 22 -15.59 -5.45 11.99
C LYS A 22 -16.15 -5.54 10.57
N PRO A 23 -16.93 -4.56 10.11
CA PRO A 23 -17.45 -4.56 8.76
C PRO A 23 -16.33 -4.35 7.75
N ASP A 24 -16.39 -5.08 6.64
CA ASP A 24 -15.55 -4.81 5.49
C ASP A 24 -15.97 -3.53 4.76
N GLY A 25 -15.01 -2.89 4.10
CA GLY A 25 -15.27 -1.77 3.20
C GLY A 25 -15.82 -2.23 1.84
N GLN A 26 -15.78 -1.32 0.86
CA GLN A 26 -16.12 -1.67 -0.52
C GLN A 26 -15.17 -2.76 -1.06
N PRO A 27 -15.67 -3.89 -1.61
CA PRO A 27 -14.82 -4.99 -2.07
C PRO A 27 -13.78 -4.59 -3.12
N ARG A 28 -14.09 -3.56 -3.94
CA ARG A 28 -13.17 -3.01 -4.93
C ARG A 28 -13.40 -1.51 -5.10
N ARG A 29 -12.30 -0.75 -4.98
CA ARG A 29 -12.26 0.66 -5.34
C ARG A 29 -11.01 0.93 -6.17
N MET A 30 -11.18 0.96 -7.48
CA MET A 30 -10.10 1.12 -8.46
C MET A 30 -10.50 2.17 -9.49
N LEU A 31 -9.57 3.08 -9.79
CA LEU A 31 -9.80 4.14 -10.77
C LEU A 31 -9.38 3.66 -12.17
N ASN A 32 -10.13 4.08 -13.20
CA ASN A 32 -9.64 4.03 -14.56
C ASN A 32 -8.78 5.29 -14.82
N ILE A 33 -7.49 5.08 -15.09
CA ILE A 33 -6.51 6.15 -15.27
C ILE A 33 -6.23 6.52 -16.74
N SER A 34 -6.92 5.87 -17.69
CA SER A 34 -6.70 6.06 -19.13
C SER A 34 -6.83 7.51 -19.59
N LYS A 35 -7.76 8.28 -19.00
CA LYS A 35 -7.92 9.70 -19.32
C LYS A 35 -6.69 10.52 -18.91
N ALA A 36 -6.11 10.26 -17.74
CA ALA A 36 -4.91 10.98 -17.30
C ALA A 36 -3.69 10.65 -18.18
N GLU A 37 -3.57 9.39 -18.59
CA GLU A 37 -2.53 8.96 -19.52
C GLU A 37 -2.70 9.59 -20.89
N LYS A 38 -3.91 9.62 -21.44
CA LYS A 38 -4.20 10.19 -22.77
C LYS A 38 -3.98 11.70 -22.82
N GLU A 39 -4.54 12.44 -21.87
CA GLU A 39 -4.58 13.91 -21.93
C GLU A 39 -3.29 14.56 -21.42
N PHE A 40 -2.57 13.90 -20.50
CA PHE A 40 -1.39 14.47 -19.85
C PHE A 40 -0.11 13.62 -20.00
N GLY A 41 -0.19 12.46 -20.66
CA GLY A 41 0.92 11.50 -20.67
C GLY A 41 1.23 10.94 -19.28
N PHE A 42 0.33 11.13 -18.30
CA PHE A 42 0.63 10.81 -16.90
C PHE A 42 0.62 9.30 -16.68
N LYS A 43 1.75 8.78 -16.17
CA LYS A 43 1.88 7.41 -15.68
C LYS A 43 2.54 7.43 -14.30
N ALA A 44 1.93 6.72 -13.35
CA ALA A 44 2.57 6.50 -12.06
C ALA A 44 3.85 5.67 -12.26
N LYS A 45 5.00 6.23 -11.85
CA LYS A 45 6.31 5.57 -11.99
C LYS A 45 6.66 4.69 -10.79
N MET A 46 6.04 4.95 -9.65
CA MET A 46 6.32 4.25 -8.40
C MET A 46 5.35 3.08 -8.25
N ASN A 47 5.89 1.87 -8.16
CA ASN A 47 5.08 0.71 -7.80
C ASN A 47 4.81 0.68 -6.29
N THR A 48 3.82 -0.11 -5.88
CA THR A 48 3.38 -0.19 -4.48
C THR A 48 4.49 -0.62 -3.52
N GLU A 49 5.32 -1.60 -3.89
CA GLU A 49 6.38 -2.09 -3.01
C GLU A 49 7.48 -1.05 -2.77
N GLU A 50 7.92 -0.36 -3.82
CA GLU A 50 8.88 0.73 -3.73
C GLU A 50 8.37 1.88 -2.88
N GLY A 51 7.10 2.27 -3.07
CA GLY A 51 6.44 3.28 -2.26
C GLY A 51 6.42 2.89 -0.78
N LEU A 52 6.00 1.66 -0.46
CA LEU A 52 6.00 1.15 0.91
C LEU A 52 7.39 1.16 1.54
N LYS A 53 8.43 0.70 0.83
CA LYS A 53 9.82 0.74 1.32
C LYS A 53 10.26 2.15 1.69
N LYS A 54 9.97 3.14 0.84
CA LYS A 54 10.30 4.56 1.09
C LYS A 54 9.53 5.10 2.30
N THR A 55 8.24 4.80 2.41
CA THR A 55 7.41 5.23 3.54
C THR A 55 7.86 4.60 4.86
N ILE A 56 8.15 3.30 4.88
CA ILE A 56 8.66 2.60 6.07
C ILE A 56 9.98 3.21 6.51
N LYS A 57 10.91 3.43 5.56
CA LYS A 57 12.19 4.08 5.87
C LYS A 57 11.98 5.46 6.47
N TRP A 58 11.18 6.31 5.82
CA TRP A 58 10.87 7.64 6.33
C TRP A 58 10.30 7.59 7.75
N TYR A 59 9.35 6.68 8.02
CA TYR A 59 8.76 6.53 9.34
C TYR A 59 9.80 6.16 10.40
N LEU A 60 10.70 5.21 10.10
CA LEU A 60 11.77 4.80 11.02
C LEU A 60 12.77 5.93 11.29
N ASP A 61 13.12 6.70 10.27
CA ASP A 61 14.05 7.82 10.39
C ASP A 61 13.47 9.01 11.20
N ASN A 62 12.14 9.10 11.32
CA ASN A 62 11.44 10.22 11.96
C ASN A 62 10.66 9.83 13.22
N LYS A 63 10.80 8.59 13.69
CA LYS A 63 10.17 8.14 14.93
C LYS A 63 11.00 8.65 16.11
N LEU A 64 10.38 9.40 17.01
CA LEU A 64 10.97 9.78 18.31
C LEU A 64 11.40 8.54 19.10
#